data_AF-A0A3S5JEZ4-F1
#
_entry.id   AF-A0A3S5JEZ4-F1
#
_cell.length_a   1.000
_cell.length_b   1.000
_cell.length_c   1.000
_cell.angle_alpha   90.00
_cell.angle_beta   90.00
_cell.angle_gamma   90.00
#
_symmetry.space_group_name_H-M   'P 1'
#
loop_
_entity.id
_entity.type
_entity.pdbx_description
1 polymer ?
#
loop_
_entity_poly.entity_id
_entity_poly.type
_entity_poly.pdbx_seq_one_letter_code
_entity_poly.pdbx_strand_id
1 'polypeptide(L)'
;MTNFGQLAVNAQDLRFVLPPRQSGSARTFAYLQKIDSDGLGQARRVSYSDGTDEAIRAALADDSAVTFFVQFSDPKNERFQLIKRLGGHIVPVVDGTILKQRIGGQSVYFAQDTGISQQPHLWNWVGKRVITACTPMILMTGNSNRVEGIGNRREHERLIAILRGTERDQLVPRTDRFRAIVQRSSEISRRAKEHFIRLSADARERALPLLERAYRSARRGIHEMILKARPQ
;
A
#
# COMPACT_ATOMS: atom_id res chain seq x y z
N MET A 1 -8.37 5.83 -12.62
CA MET A 1 -8.48 4.99 -11.41
C MET A 1 -8.38 5.89 -10.19
N THR A 2 -9.22 5.69 -9.17
CA THR A 2 -9.33 6.62 -8.02
C THR A 2 -9.18 5.98 -6.64
N ASN A 3 -9.14 4.63 -6.56
CA ASN A 3 -8.94 3.91 -5.31
C ASN A 3 -8.17 2.60 -5.52
N PHE A 4 -7.70 2.02 -4.42
CA PHE A 4 -6.90 0.80 -4.44
C PHE A 4 -7.66 -0.41 -5.00
N GLY A 5 -8.96 -0.56 -4.69
CA GLY A 5 -9.80 -1.64 -5.21
C GLY A 5 -9.83 -1.67 -6.74
N GLN A 6 -10.00 -0.51 -7.38
CA GLN A 6 -9.93 -0.41 -8.85
C GLN A 6 -8.54 -0.79 -9.39
N LEU A 7 -7.47 -0.37 -8.73
CA LEU A 7 -6.11 -0.72 -9.15
C LEU A 7 -5.87 -2.22 -9.03
N ALA A 8 -6.27 -2.81 -7.90
CA ALA A 8 -6.11 -4.24 -7.63
C ALA A 8 -6.87 -5.11 -8.66
N VAL A 9 -8.12 -4.75 -8.98
CA VAL A 9 -8.93 -5.46 -9.98
C VAL A 9 -8.31 -5.39 -11.38
N ASN A 10 -7.77 -4.23 -11.77
CA ASN A 10 -7.20 -4.04 -13.10
C ASN A 10 -5.71 -4.40 -13.16
N ALA A 11 -5.15 -4.98 -12.10
CA ALA A 11 -3.71 -5.19 -11.97
C ALA A 11 -3.10 -6.02 -13.12
N GLN A 12 -3.85 -6.94 -13.71
CA GLN A 12 -3.41 -7.73 -14.86
C GLN A 12 -3.19 -6.92 -16.14
N ASP A 13 -3.95 -5.84 -16.32
CA ASP A 13 -3.95 -5.02 -17.53
C ASP A 13 -2.96 -3.84 -17.42
N LEU A 14 -2.64 -3.45 -16.19
CA LEU A 14 -1.72 -2.36 -15.86
C LEU A 14 -0.26 -2.76 -16.03
N ARG A 15 0.57 -1.78 -16.44
CA ARG A 15 2.04 -1.90 -16.47
C ARG A 15 2.63 -1.32 -15.18
N PHE A 16 3.21 -2.17 -14.35
CA PHE A 16 3.87 -1.72 -13.12
C PHE A 16 5.33 -1.39 -13.38
N VAL A 17 5.70 -0.12 -13.22
CA VAL A 17 7.08 0.35 -13.26
C VAL A 17 7.54 0.63 -11.85
N LEU A 18 8.28 -0.31 -11.26
CA LEU A 18 8.71 -0.24 -9.87
C LEU A 18 10.09 0.43 -9.73
N PRO A 19 10.40 0.99 -8.56
CA PRO A 19 11.78 1.34 -8.19
C PRO A 19 12.70 0.11 -8.22
N PRO A 20 14.02 0.25 -8.02
CA PRO A 20 14.98 -0.85 -8.14
C PRO A 20 14.53 -2.14 -7.46
N ARG A 21 14.78 -3.28 -8.08
CA ARG A 21 14.32 -4.60 -7.59
C ARG A 21 14.70 -4.90 -6.14
N GLN A 22 15.82 -4.34 -5.68
CA GLN A 22 16.31 -4.53 -4.31
C GLN A 22 15.75 -3.52 -3.30
N SER A 23 14.98 -2.52 -3.74
CA SER A 23 14.41 -1.47 -2.89
C SER A 23 13.33 -2.00 -1.94
N GLY A 24 13.13 -1.29 -0.82
CA GLY A 24 12.03 -1.58 0.11
C GLY A 24 10.65 -1.51 -0.55
N SER A 25 10.46 -0.59 -1.50
CA SER A 25 9.24 -0.47 -2.30
C SER A 25 8.97 -1.73 -3.13
N ALA A 26 9.95 -2.22 -3.88
CA ALA A 26 9.80 -3.44 -4.68
C ALA A 26 9.50 -4.67 -3.81
N ARG A 27 10.17 -4.80 -2.65
CA ARG A 27 9.90 -5.87 -1.69
C ARG A 27 8.51 -5.78 -1.08
N THR A 28 8.07 -4.58 -0.74
CA THR A 28 6.72 -4.34 -0.19
C THR A 28 5.66 -4.67 -1.24
N PHE A 29 5.86 -4.26 -2.50
CA PHE A 29 4.97 -4.63 -3.60
C PHE A 29 4.87 -6.15 -3.75
N ALA A 30 6.00 -6.85 -3.79
CA ALA A 30 6.01 -8.31 -3.87
C ALA A 30 5.31 -8.99 -2.69
N TYR A 31 5.39 -8.42 -1.48
CA TYR A 31 4.61 -8.88 -0.33
C TYR A 31 3.12 -8.62 -0.52
N LEU A 32 2.72 -7.43 -0.99
CA LEU A 32 1.33 -7.11 -1.31
C LEU A 32 0.74 -8.08 -2.33
N GLN A 33 1.51 -8.46 -3.37
CA GLN A 33 1.08 -9.47 -4.35
C GLN A 33 0.78 -10.83 -3.71
N LYS A 34 1.51 -11.22 -2.66
CA LYS A 34 1.27 -12.48 -1.95
C LYS A 34 0.02 -12.47 -1.10
N ILE A 35 -0.25 -11.34 -0.42
CA ILE A 35 -1.40 -11.24 0.50
C ILE A 35 -2.70 -10.83 -0.21
N ASP A 36 -2.61 -10.27 -1.41
CA ASP A 36 -3.74 -9.86 -2.27
C ASP A 36 -3.70 -10.63 -3.60
N SER A 37 -3.78 -11.97 -3.52
CA SER A 37 -3.59 -12.88 -4.67
C SER A 37 -4.56 -12.59 -5.83
N ASP A 38 -5.79 -12.22 -5.52
CA ASP A 38 -6.86 -12.00 -6.50
C ASP A 38 -6.89 -10.54 -7.01
N GLY A 39 -6.06 -9.67 -6.42
CA GLY A 39 -5.88 -8.28 -6.82
C GLY A 39 -4.48 -8.06 -7.38
N LEU A 40 -3.60 -7.42 -6.61
CA LEU A 40 -2.21 -7.17 -7.03
C LEU A 40 -1.42 -8.44 -7.40
N GLY A 41 -1.80 -9.61 -6.88
CA GLY A 41 -1.24 -10.89 -7.30
C GLY A 41 -1.42 -11.19 -8.79
N GLN A 42 -2.37 -10.54 -9.45
CA GLN A 42 -2.60 -10.65 -10.89
C GLN A 42 -1.69 -9.73 -11.74
N ALA A 43 -0.90 -8.85 -11.11
CA ALA A 43 0.04 -7.99 -11.84
C ALA A 43 1.17 -8.81 -12.49
N ARG A 44 1.16 -8.91 -13.82
CA ARG A 44 2.15 -9.68 -14.60
C ARG A 44 3.17 -8.81 -15.33
N ARG A 45 2.78 -7.59 -15.70
CA ARG A 45 3.61 -6.65 -16.48
C ARG A 45 4.42 -5.77 -15.53
N VAL A 46 5.42 -6.35 -14.86
CA VAL A 46 6.27 -5.65 -13.89
C VAL A 46 7.66 -5.40 -14.47
N SER A 47 8.08 -4.14 -14.52
CA SER A 47 9.44 -3.71 -14.85
C SER A 47 10.05 -2.92 -13.69
N TYR A 48 11.38 -2.77 -13.68
CA TYR A 48 12.10 -2.05 -12.64
C TYR A 48 12.92 -0.92 -13.26
N SER A 49 12.96 0.24 -12.61
CA SER A 49 13.80 1.38 -12.98
C SER A 49 15.00 1.52 -12.04
N ASP A 50 15.97 2.36 -12.42
CA ASP A 50 17.21 2.60 -11.66
C ASP A 50 16.99 3.39 -10.36
N GLY A 51 15.85 4.06 -10.23
CA GLY A 51 15.48 4.82 -9.04
C GLY A 51 13.97 5.00 -8.92
N THR A 52 13.56 5.58 -7.78
CA THR A 52 12.13 5.85 -7.52
C THR A 52 11.61 6.97 -8.41
N ASP A 53 12.45 7.97 -8.67
CA ASP A 53 12.06 9.16 -9.43
C ASP A 53 11.90 8.81 -10.92
N GLU A 54 12.76 7.93 -11.43
CA GLU A 54 12.69 7.35 -12.77
C GLU A 54 11.43 6.52 -12.94
N ALA A 55 11.10 5.68 -11.94
CA ALA A 55 9.87 4.91 -11.93
C ALA A 55 8.61 5.79 -11.94
N ILE A 56 8.62 6.90 -11.17
CA ILE A 56 7.56 7.92 -11.18
C ILE A 56 7.41 8.54 -12.57
N ARG A 57 8.51 9.02 -13.18
CA ARG A 57 8.46 9.63 -14.52
C ARG A 57 7.96 8.64 -15.57
N ALA A 58 8.45 7.40 -15.53
CA ALA A 58 8.06 6.35 -16.48
C ALA A 58 6.58 5.94 -16.34
N ALA A 59 6.03 5.96 -15.12
CA ALA A 59 4.61 5.72 -14.90
C ALA A 59 3.74 6.90 -15.38
N LEU A 60 4.18 8.14 -15.16
CA LEU A 60 3.43 9.33 -15.58
C LEU A 60 3.52 9.62 -17.09
N ALA A 61 4.41 8.93 -17.81
CA ALA A 61 4.53 9.04 -19.26
C ALA A 61 3.61 8.09 -20.04
N ASP A 62 2.86 7.21 -19.37
CA ASP A 62 2.02 6.18 -19.99
C ASP A 62 0.72 6.01 -19.19
N ASP A 63 -0.42 6.24 -19.83
CA ASP A 63 -1.74 6.19 -19.20
C ASP A 63 -2.11 4.82 -18.59
N SER A 64 -1.44 3.76 -19.04
CA SER A 64 -1.61 2.38 -18.55
C SER A 64 -0.57 1.98 -17.49
N ALA A 65 0.36 2.87 -17.15
CA ALA A 65 1.45 2.59 -16.24
C ALA A 65 1.19 3.10 -14.81
N VAL A 66 1.71 2.34 -13.85
CA VAL A 66 1.59 2.64 -12.43
C VAL A 66 2.94 2.39 -11.77
N THR A 67 3.32 3.26 -10.84
CA THR A 67 4.45 2.98 -9.95
C THR A 67 3.96 2.78 -8.52
N PHE A 68 4.67 1.94 -7.77
CA PHE A 68 4.46 1.75 -6.35
C PHE A 68 5.73 2.15 -5.60
N PHE A 69 5.58 2.98 -4.58
CA PHE A 69 6.67 3.34 -3.70
C PHE A 69 6.19 3.55 -2.26
N VAL A 70 7.07 3.23 -1.31
CA VAL A 70 6.84 3.47 0.12
C VAL A 70 7.58 4.73 0.52
N GLN A 71 6.85 5.73 0.99
CA GLN A 71 7.40 7.02 1.42
C GLN A 71 6.49 7.60 2.50
N PHE A 72 7.07 8.30 3.48
CA PHE A 72 6.29 9.13 4.38
C PHE A 72 5.48 10.16 3.60
N SER A 73 4.22 10.36 3.96
CA SER A 73 3.31 11.28 3.30
C SER A 73 3.67 12.75 3.61
N ASP A 74 4.82 13.20 3.10
CA ASP A 74 5.31 14.57 3.21
C ASP A 74 5.09 15.33 1.89
N PRO A 75 4.15 16.29 1.84
CA PRO A 75 3.91 17.10 0.65
C PRO A 75 5.10 17.95 0.24
N LYS A 76 6.06 18.21 1.14
CA LYS A 76 7.29 18.95 0.83
C LYS A 76 8.36 18.07 0.20
N ASN A 77 8.21 16.75 0.26
CA ASN A 77 9.16 15.84 -0.35
C ASN A 77 9.17 15.98 -1.88
N GLU A 78 10.36 15.93 -2.46
CA GLU A 78 10.60 16.18 -3.88
C GLU A 78 9.78 15.28 -4.81
N ARG A 79 9.51 14.03 -4.39
CA ARG A 79 8.70 13.07 -5.17
C ARG A 79 7.24 13.48 -5.23
N PHE A 80 6.66 13.94 -4.13
CA PHE A 80 5.27 14.44 -4.11
C PHE A 80 5.14 15.73 -4.96
N GLN A 81 6.15 16.60 -4.90
CA GLN A 81 6.21 17.78 -5.75
C GLN A 81 6.36 17.41 -7.23
N LEU A 82 7.19 16.42 -7.55
CA LEU A 82 7.37 15.89 -8.91
C LEU A 82 6.05 15.34 -9.46
N ILE A 83 5.36 14.47 -8.70
CA ILE A 83 4.07 13.90 -9.10
C ILE A 83 3.06 15.02 -9.36
N LYS A 84 2.98 16.01 -8.46
CA LYS A 84 2.09 17.16 -8.63
C LYS A 84 2.41 17.97 -9.89
N ARG A 85 3.68 18.28 -10.13
CA ARG A 85 4.13 19.04 -11.31
C ARG A 85 3.81 18.33 -12.61
N LEU A 86 3.92 17.01 -12.62
CA LEU A 86 3.63 16.16 -13.78
C LEU A 86 2.14 15.76 -13.88
N GLY A 87 1.25 16.36 -13.07
CA GLY A 87 -0.19 16.10 -13.13
C GLY A 87 -0.62 14.71 -12.65
N GLY A 88 0.25 13.99 -11.95
CA GLY A 88 0.01 12.62 -11.51
C GLY A 88 -1.03 12.50 -10.40
N HIS A 89 -1.70 11.33 -10.36
CA HIS A 89 -2.66 10.97 -9.33
C HIS A 89 -2.06 9.98 -8.34
N ILE A 90 -2.22 10.24 -7.03
CA ILE A 90 -1.77 9.35 -5.97
C ILE A 90 -2.96 8.53 -5.47
N VAL A 91 -2.86 7.22 -5.62
CA VAL A 91 -3.82 6.27 -5.06
C VAL A 91 -3.23 5.72 -3.76
N PRO A 92 -3.80 6.02 -2.59
CA PRO A 92 -3.32 5.43 -1.35
C PRO A 92 -3.62 3.94 -1.29
N VAL A 93 -2.72 3.20 -0.67
CA VAL A 93 -2.88 1.76 -0.48
C VAL A 93 -3.61 1.53 0.85
N VAL A 94 -4.92 1.35 0.79
CA VAL A 94 -5.78 0.99 1.93
C VAL A 94 -6.80 -0.03 1.48
N ASP A 95 -6.76 -1.20 2.09
CA ASP A 95 -7.73 -2.26 1.85
C ASP A 95 -7.95 -3.08 3.12
N GLY A 96 -9.13 -3.67 3.26
CA GLY A 96 -9.43 -4.57 4.37
C GLY A 96 -8.46 -5.75 4.45
N THR A 97 -8.03 -6.29 3.31
CA THR A 97 -7.08 -7.42 3.21
C THR A 97 -5.71 -7.04 3.76
N ILE A 98 -5.26 -5.82 3.50
CA ILE A 98 -3.99 -5.27 3.99
C ILE A 98 -4.09 -4.98 5.49
N LEU A 99 -5.17 -4.32 5.92
CA LEU A 99 -5.36 -3.92 7.32
C LEU A 99 -5.67 -5.09 8.27
N LYS A 100 -6.04 -6.27 7.75
CA LYS A 100 -6.24 -7.50 8.52
C LYS A 100 -4.96 -8.30 8.75
N GLN A 101 -3.84 -7.94 8.10
CA GLN A 101 -2.59 -8.67 8.26
C GLN A 101 -2.11 -8.62 9.71
N ARG A 102 -1.80 -9.81 10.25
CA ARG A 102 -1.30 -9.99 11.61
C ARG A 102 -0.07 -10.88 11.63
N ILE A 103 0.91 -10.51 12.45
CA ILE A 103 2.07 -11.35 12.77
C ILE A 103 2.18 -11.44 14.29
N GLY A 104 2.22 -12.67 14.83
CA GLY A 104 2.25 -12.88 16.28
C GLY A 104 1.04 -12.26 17.02
N GLY A 105 -0.13 -12.24 16.38
CA GLY A 105 -1.35 -11.62 16.92
C GLY A 105 -1.40 -10.08 16.82
N GLN A 106 -0.33 -9.43 16.36
CA GLN A 106 -0.25 -7.98 16.22
C GLN A 106 -0.55 -7.53 14.79
N SER A 107 -1.31 -6.44 14.63
CA SER A 107 -1.60 -5.86 13.32
C SER A 107 -0.33 -5.27 12.68
N VAL A 108 -0.10 -5.59 11.41
CA VAL A 108 1.05 -5.11 10.64
C VAL A 108 0.81 -3.73 10.03
N TYR A 109 -0.44 -3.40 9.72
CA TYR A 109 -0.80 -2.14 9.07
C TYR A 109 -1.91 -1.40 9.82
N PHE A 110 -1.77 -0.07 9.89
CA PHE A 110 -2.75 0.85 10.46
C PHE A 110 -3.16 1.87 9.41
N ALA A 111 -4.44 2.24 9.39
CA ALA A 111 -4.88 3.34 8.54
C ALA A 111 -4.51 4.65 9.22
N GLN A 112 -3.69 5.46 8.57
CA GLN A 112 -3.33 6.79 9.03
C GLN A 112 -3.82 7.81 8.02
N ASP A 113 -4.33 8.92 8.52
CA ASP A 113 -4.72 10.07 7.73
C ASP A 113 -3.67 11.15 7.85
N THR A 114 -3.10 11.52 6.70
CA THR A 114 -2.12 12.58 6.58
C THR A 114 -2.65 13.68 5.66
N GLY A 115 -2.63 14.92 6.15
CA GLY A 115 -2.97 16.10 5.34
C GLY A 115 -1.90 16.37 4.28
N ILE A 116 -2.29 16.39 2.99
CA ILE A 116 -1.35 16.64 1.89
C ILE A 116 -1.37 18.07 1.32
N SER A 117 -2.16 18.98 1.90
CA SER A 117 -2.28 20.39 1.44
C SER A 117 -1.53 21.40 2.32
N GLN A 118 -1.09 22.51 1.70
CA GLN A 118 -0.35 23.61 2.34
C GLN A 118 -1.04 24.97 2.28
N GLN A 119 -2.36 25.07 2.03
CA GLN A 119 -3.02 26.38 1.96
C GLN A 119 -3.96 26.62 3.15
N PRO A 120 -3.60 27.51 4.11
CA PRO A 120 -4.41 27.82 5.29
C PRO A 120 -5.54 28.83 5.04
N HIS A 121 -5.66 29.44 3.85
CA HIS A 121 -6.45 30.67 3.65
C HIS A 121 -7.61 30.59 2.66
N LEU A 122 -8.01 29.39 2.22
CA LEU A 122 -9.23 29.21 1.43
C LEU A 122 -10.25 28.46 2.28
N TRP A 123 -11.38 29.10 2.56
CA TRP A 123 -12.53 28.64 3.36
C TRP A 123 -13.21 27.34 2.85
N ASN A 124 -12.59 26.59 1.95
CA ASN A 124 -13.06 25.29 1.47
C ASN A 124 -12.15 24.19 2.03
N TRP A 125 -12.37 23.83 3.29
CA TRP A 125 -11.59 22.89 4.10
C TRP A 125 -11.77 21.39 3.70
N VAL A 126 -11.88 21.12 2.40
CA VAL A 126 -11.94 19.76 1.81
C VAL A 126 -10.65 19.47 1.00
N GLY A 127 -9.58 20.22 1.28
CA GLY A 127 -8.27 20.14 0.61
C GLY A 127 -7.44 18.92 1.01
N LYS A 128 -7.89 17.75 0.56
CA LYS A 128 -7.19 16.46 0.38
C LYS A 128 -6.38 15.97 1.58
N ARG A 129 -7.08 15.28 2.46
CA ARG A 129 -6.53 14.33 3.43
C ARG A 129 -6.34 12.98 2.72
N VAL A 130 -5.18 12.33 2.85
CA VAL A 130 -4.93 11.02 2.26
C VAL A 130 -4.87 10.01 3.38
N ILE A 131 -5.73 9.00 3.30
CA ILE A 131 -5.72 7.87 4.21
C ILE A 131 -4.92 6.76 3.56
N THR A 132 -3.84 6.29 4.19
CA THR A 132 -2.99 5.20 3.69
C THR A 132 -2.69 4.18 4.78
N ALA A 133 -2.36 2.94 4.38
CA ALA A 133 -1.84 1.93 5.29
C ALA A 133 -0.38 2.28 5.64
N CYS A 134 -0.11 2.40 6.93
CA CYS A 134 1.22 2.62 7.49
C CYS A 134 1.63 1.42 8.33
N THR A 135 2.88 1.00 8.19
CA THR A 135 3.51 0.01 9.06
C THR A 135 4.01 0.70 10.33
N PRO A 136 3.84 0.11 11.54
CA PRO A 136 4.47 0.66 12.74
C PRO A 136 5.99 0.69 12.55
N MET A 137 6.65 1.72 13.09
CA MET A 137 8.10 1.88 12.96
C MET A 137 8.88 0.73 13.59
N ILE A 138 8.31 0.10 14.62
CA ILE A 138 8.87 -1.06 15.31
C ILE A 138 7.77 -2.12 15.37
N LEU A 139 8.02 -3.28 14.75
CA LEU A 139 7.19 -4.47 14.86
C LEU A 139 8.01 -5.55 15.55
N MET A 140 7.64 -5.92 16.78
CA MET A 140 8.31 -7.00 17.51
C MET A 140 7.54 -8.30 17.30
N THR A 141 8.02 -9.12 16.36
CA THR A 141 7.38 -10.38 15.98
C THR A 141 7.97 -11.60 16.71
N GLY A 142 8.95 -11.39 17.60
CA GLY A 142 9.60 -12.45 18.36
C GLY A 142 8.68 -13.02 19.44
N ASN A 143 8.55 -14.35 19.49
CA ASN A 143 7.91 -15.04 20.61
C ASN A 143 8.97 -15.24 21.71
N SER A 144 8.80 -14.60 22.88
CA SER A 144 9.75 -14.70 24.00
C SER A 144 9.99 -16.16 24.43
N ASN A 145 9.01 -17.05 24.25
CA ASN A 145 9.15 -18.47 24.57
C ASN A 145 10.17 -19.20 23.69
N ARG A 146 10.52 -18.65 22.54
CA ARG A 146 11.58 -19.17 21.65
C ARG A 146 12.98 -18.66 22.01
N VAL A 147 13.09 -17.75 22.98
CA VAL A 147 14.37 -17.31 23.51
C VAL A 147 14.88 -18.36 24.51
N GLU A 148 16.04 -18.93 24.21
CA GLU A 148 16.72 -19.90 25.06
C GLU A 148 17.35 -19.21 26.29
N GLY A 149 17.23 -19.87 27.45
CA GLY A 149 17.68 -19.32 28.74
C GLY A 149 16.61 -18.48 29.44
N ILE A 150 16.37 -18.77 30.72
CA ILE A 150 15.34 -18.10 31.53
C ILE A 150 15.67 -16.60 31.72
N GLY A 151 16.95 -16.25 31.87
CA GLY A 151 17.41 -14.87 31.94
C GLY A 151 17.09 -14.09 30.67
N ASN A 152 17.52 -14.61 29.52
CA ASN A 152 17.29 -14.01 28.20
C ASN A 152 15.80 -13.85 27.88
N ARG A 153 14.96 -14.82 28.26
CA ARG A 153 13.51 -14.73 28.10
C ARG A 153 12.92 -13.56 28.90
N ARG A 154 13.29 -13.45 30.18
CA ARG A 154 12.82 -12.34 31.04
C ARG A 154 13.31 -10.98 30.53
N GLU A 155 14.54 -10.91 30.04
CA GLU A 155 15.07 -9.68 29.44
C GLU A 155 14.33 -9.30 28.16
N HIS A 156 14.01 -10.29 27.31
CA HIS A 156 13.22 -10.07 26.10
C HIS A 156 11.80 -9.60 26.42
N GLU A 157 11.15 -10.21 27.41
CA GLU A 157 9.84 -9.77 27.91
C GLU A 157 9.89 -8.36 28.49
N ARG A 158 10.95 -8.04 29.25
CA ARG A 158 11.16 -6.72 29.82
C ARG A 158 11.39 -5.66 28.74
N LEU A 159 12.15 -5.97 27.70
CA LEU A 159 12.36 -5.08 26.55
C LEU A 159 11.04 -4.80 25.82
N ILE A 160 10.24 -5.83 25.56
CA ILE A 160 8.91 -5.68 24.96
C ILE A 160 8.01 -4.81 25.84
N ALA A 161 8.04 -5.00 27.17
CA ALA A 161 7.26 -4.21 28.11
C ALA A 161 7.69 -2.73 28.13
N ILE A 162 9.00 -2.45 28.16
CA ILE A 162 9.55 -1.09 28.13
C ILE A 162 9.13 -0.37 26.84
N LEU A 163 9.30 -1.02 25.69
CA LEU A 163 8.95 -0.42 24.40
C LEU A 163 7.45 -0.17 24.26
N ARG A 164 6.59 -1.02 24.86
CA ARG A 164 5.14 -0.80 24.90
C ARG A 164 4.73 0.33 25.85
N GLY A 165 5.48 0.52 26.94
CA GLY A 165 5.23 1.58 27.92
C GLY A 165 5.82 2.94 27.55
N THR A 166 6.71 2.99 26.55
CA THR A 166 7.35 4.23 26.09
C THR A 166 6.36 5.04 25.25
N GLU A 167 6.24 6.34 25.52
CA GLU A 167 5.37 7.22 24.74
C GLU A 167 5.86 7.30 23.27
N ARG A 168 4.91 7.30 22.33
CA ARG A 168 5.23 7.21 20.89
C ARG A 168 6.14 8.35 20.42
N ASP A 169 5.97 9.55 20.97
CA ASP A 169 6.74 10.74 20.65
C ASP A 169 8.22 10.65 21.08
N GLN A 170 8.54 9.78 22.04
CA GLN A 170 9.91 9.46 22.45
C GLN A 170 10.60 8.46 21.52
N LEU A 171 9.82 7.66 20.78
CA LEU A 171 10.30 6.67 19.80
C LEU A 171 10.46 7.23 18.37
N VAL A 172 10.08 8.49 18.18
CA VAL A 172 10.14 9.21 16.90
C VAL A 172 11.49 9.93 16.80
N PRO A 173 12.21 9.84 15.66
CA PRO A 173 13.44 10.59 15.45
C PRO A 173 13.25 12.09 15.75
N ARG A 174 14.18 12.70 16.49
CA ARG A 174 14.14 14.13 16.87
C ARG A 174 14.33 15.11 15.70
N THR A 175 14.24 14.66 14.46
CA THR A 175 14.32 15.55 13.30
C THR A 175 13.03 16.34 13.13
N ASP A 176 13.15 17.66 12.99
CA ASP A 176 12.01 18.57 12.92
C ASP A 176 11.04 18.22 11.78
N ARG A 177 11.58 17.75 10.65
CA ARG A 177 10.77 17.33 9.49
C ARG A 177 9.91 16.11 9.80
N PHE A 178 10.46 15.11 10.49
CA PHE A 178 9.74 13.90 10.81
C PHE A 178 8.67 14.15 11.87
N ARG A 179 8.99 14.94 12.90
CA ARG A 179 8.04 15.35 13.92
C ARG A 179 6.86 16.14 13.33
N ALA A 180 7.11 17.04 12.39
CA ALA A 180 6.04 17.78 11.70
C ALA A 180 5.11 16.87 10.88
N ILE A 181 5.64 15.81 10.25
CA ILE A 181 4.84 14.82 9.51
C ILE A 181 3.99 13.97 10.47
N VAL A 182 4.60 13.49 11.57
CA VAL A 182 3.90 12.69 12.58
C VAL A 182 2.80 13.51 13.26
N GLN A 183 3.06 14.77 13.62
CA GLN A 183 2.06 15.66 14.22
C GLN A 183 0.88 15.96 13.28
N ARG A 184 1.11 15.94 11.96
CA ARG A 184 0.06 16.11 10.95
C ARG A 184 -0.71 14.84 10.64
N SER A 185 -0.22 13.70 11.13
CA SER A 185 -0.80 12.39 10.87
C SER A 185 -1.55 11.92 12.11
N SER A 186 -2.80 11.52 11.92
CA SER A 186 -3.61 10.98 13.03
C SER A 186 -4.12 9.59 12.66
N GLU A 187 -4.11 8.69 13.65
CA GLU A 187 -4.83 7.44 13.51
C GLU A 187 -6.32 7.76 13.40
N ILE A 188 -6.97 7.22 12.38
CA ILE A 188 -8.35 7.61 12.07
C ILE A 188 -9.36 6.88 12.95
N SER A 189 -10.50 7.55 13.14
CA SER A 189 -11.66 6.92 13.78
C SER A 189 -12.12 5.69 13.01
N ARG A 190 -12.75 4.75 13.73
CA ARG A 190 -13.27 3.50 13.17
C ARG A 190 -14.21 3.74 11.98
N ARG A 191 -15.06 4.78 12.04
CA ARG A 191 -16.02 5.13 10.97
C ARG A 191 -15.34 5.57 9.68
N ALA A 192 -14.30 6.40 9.77
CA ALA A 192 -13.53 6.82 8.60
C ALA A 192 -12.79 5.64 7.98
N LYS A 193 -12.18 4.78 8.81
CA LYS A 193 -11.55 3.53 8.36
C LYS A 193 -12.53 2.64 7.60
N GLU A 194 -13.71 2.41 8.15
CA GLU A 194 -14.77 1.60 7.54
C GLU A 194 -15.21 2.15 6.18
N HIS A 195 -15.36 3.47 6.04
CA HIS A 195 -15.74 4.11 4.78
C HIS A 195 -14.73 3.82 3.65
N PHE A 196 -13.43 4.01 3.90
CA PHE A 196 -12.41 3.77 2.87
C PHE A 196 -12.22 2.29 2.54
N ILE A 197 -12.32 1.41 3.55
CA ILE A 197 -12.36 -0.03 3.32
C ILE A 197 -13.55 -0.40 2.44
N ARG A 198 -14.73 0.17 2.71
CA ARG A 198 -15.94 -0.06 1.93
C ARG A 198 -15.79 0.42 0.49
N LEU A 199 -15.21 1.61 0.25
CA LEU A 199 -14.95 2.09 -1.11
C LEU A 199 -14.04 1.14 -1.92
N SER A 200 -13.01 0.57 -1.28
CA SER A 200 -12.16 -0.44 -1.92
C SER A 200 -12.93 -1.74 -2.18
N ALA A 201 -13.71 -2.21 -1.21
CA ALA A 201 -14.50 -3.43 -1.32
C ALA A 201 -15.60 -3.33 -2.38
N ASP A 202 -16.37 -2.24 -2.39
CA ASP A 202 -17.43 -1.99 -3.38
C ASP A 202 -16.84 -1.95 -4.81
N ALA A 203 -15.64 -1.39 -4.99
CA ALA A 203 -14.95 -1.38 -6.28
C ALA A 203 -14.56 -2.79 -6.75
N ARG A 204 -14.13 -3.66 -5.82
CA ARG A 204 -13.84 -5.08 -6.10
C ARG A 204 -15.11 -5.83 -6.45
N GLU A 205 -16.16 -5.67 -5.64
CA GLU A 205 -17.44 -6.38 -5.81
C GLU A 205 -18.10 -6.04 -7.15
N ARG A 206 -18.12 -4.77 -7.54
CA ARG A 206 -18.67 -4.35 -8.85
C ARG A 206 -17.89 -4.92 -10.02
N ALA A 207 -16.61 -5.23 -9.85
CA ALA A 207 -15.78 -5.76 -10.90
C ALA A 207 -15.81 -7.30 -11.01
N LEU A 208 -16.16 -8.01 -9.94
CA LEU A 208 -16.30 -9.47 -9.94
C LEU A 208 -17.16 -10.01 -11.11
N PRO A 209 -18.39 -9.53 -11.37
CA PRO A 209 -19.19 -10.05 -12.48
C PRO A 209 -18.59 -9.71 -13.85
N LEU A 210 -17.83 -8.63 -13.97
CA LEU A 210 -17.13 -8.28 -15.21
C LEU A 210 -15.92 -9.19 -15.45
N LEU A 211 -15.13 -9.45 -14.40
CA LEU A 211 -14.01 -10.39 -14.43
C LEU A 211 -14.48 -11.82 -14.72
N GLU A 212 -15.56 -12.28 -14.10
CA GLU A 212 -16.12 -13.61 -14.38
C GLU A 212 -16.63 -13.74 -15.82
N ARG A 213 -17.27 -12.70 -16.35
CA ARG A 213 -17.71 -12.68 -17.76
C ARG A 213 -16.51 -12.71 -18.70
N ALA A 214 -15.49 -11.90 -18.44
CA ALA A 214 -14.25 -11.89 -19.21
C ALA A 214 -13.55 -13.26 -19.18
N TYR A 215 -13.44 -13.88 -18.00
CA TYR A 215 -12.82 -15.20 -17.82
C TYR A 215 -13.62 -16.30 -18.53
N ARG A 216 -14.95 -16.29 -18.42
CA ARG A 216 -15.84 -17.22 -19.14
C ARG A 216 -15.76 -17.05 -20.66
N SER A 217 -15.61 -15.83 -21.16
CA SER A 217 -15.44 -15.55 -22.58
C SER A 217 -14.06 -15.97 -23.09
N ALA A 218 -13.00 -15.67 -22.34
CA ALA A 218 -11.63 -16.08 -22.67
C ALA A 218 -11.50 -17.61 -22.67
N ARG A 219 -12.08 -18.31 -21.68
CA ARG A 219 -12.07 -19.77 -21.61
C ARG A 219 -12.85 -20.42 -22.74
N ARG A 220 -13.97 -19.82 -23.17
CA ARG A 220 -14.70 -20.25 -24.37
C ARG A 220 -13.89 -20.04 -25.64
N GLY A 221 -13.27 -18.88 -25.82
CA GLY A 221 -12.40 -18.61 -26.97
C GLY A 221 -11.22 -19.57 -27.06
N ILE A 222 -10.55 -19.85 -25.94
CA ILE A 222 -9.47 -20.84 -25.86
C ILE A 222 -9.98 -22.25 -26.21
N HIS A 223 -11.15 -22.64 -25.71
CA HIS A 223 -11.74 -23.94 -26.01
C HIS A 223 -12.09 -24.08 -27.50
N GLU A 224 -12.68 -23.06 -28.11
CA GLU A 224 -12.98 -23.03 -29.54
C GLU A 224 -11.71 -23.08 -30.41
N MET A 225 -10.64 -22.39 -30.01
CA MET A 225 -9.35 -22.48 -30.70
C MET A 225 -8.74 -23.88 -30.60
N ILE A 226 -8.80 -24.52 -29.44
CA ILE A 226 -8.30 -25.90 -29.24
C ILE A 226 -9.10 -26.89 -30.09
N LEU A 227 -10.43 -26.73 -30.19
CA LEU A 227 -11.27 -27.56 -31.04
C LEU A 227 -10.96 -27.37 -32.53
N LYS A 228 -10.68 -26.14 -32.98
CA LYS A 228 -10.26 -25.85 -34.36
C LYS A 228 -8.83 -26.31 -34.68
N ALA A 229 -7.97 -26.43 -33.67
CA ALA A 229 -6.58 -26.84 -33.83
C ALA A 229 -6.35 -28.36 -33.75
N ARG A 230 -7.38 -29.17 -33.49
CA ARG A 230 -7.28 -30.63 -33.61
C ARG A 230 -7.35 -31.02 -35.09
N PRO A 231 -6.30 -31.63 -35.66
CA PRO A 231 -6.38 -32.17 -37.02
C PRO A 231 -7.41 -33.31 -37.05
N GLN A 232 -8.21 -33.34 -38.12
CA GLN A 232 -9.07 -34.48 -38.44
C GLN A 232 -8.24 -35.71 -38.80
#